data_AF-A0A2Z6ESW7-F1
#
_entry.id   AF-A0A2Z6ESW7-F1
#
_cell.length_a   1.000
_cell.length_b   1.000
_cell.length_c   1.000
_cell.angle_alpha   90.00
_cell.angle_beta   90.00
_cell.angle_gamma   90.00
#
_symmetry.space_group_name_H-M   'P 1'
#
loop_
_entity.id
_entity.type
_entity.pdbx_description
1 polymer ?
#
loop_
_entity_poly.entity_id
_entity_poly.type
_entity_poly.pdbx_seq_one_letter_code
_entity_poly.pdbx_strand_id
1 'polypeptide(L)'
;MDAVSSNKLVSFARCFTVQGDLAGVIDRIRVRRRGYKVISPFLILNENGERLTADALRFRFDAAREAAGVSKQDFQFRDLRAKAGTDKEERYGMAAAKDQLGHSDEKMTQRYVRHRKGKLVTPTR
;
A
#
# COMPACT_ATOMS: atom_id res chain seq x y z
N MET A 1 -18.39 -42.08 -0.15
CA MET A 1 -18.79 -40.98 -1.05
C MET A 1 -17.82 -39.83 -0.91
N ASP A 2 -16.59 -40.13 -1.30
CA ASP A 2 -15.75 -39.41 -2.27
C ASP A 2 -15.76 -37.88 -2.31
N ALA A 3 -14.54 -37.40 -2.07
CA ALA A 3 -14.01 -36.06 -2.24
C ALA A 3 -14.40 -35.37 -3.56
N VAL A 4 -14.58 -34.05 -3.46
CA VAL A 4 -13.85 -33.11 -4.34
C VAL A 4 -13.23 -32.02 -3.48
N SER A 5 -12.04 -32.33 -2.97
CA SER A 5 -11.01 -31.34 -2.67
C SER A 5 -10.57 -30.74 -4.00
N SER A 6 -10.99 -29.51 -4.30
CA SER A 6 -10.34 -28.71 -5.35
C SER A 6 -9.34 -27.78 -4.68
N ASN A 7 -8.14 -28.32 -4.55
CA ASN A 7 -6.97 -27.72 -3.96
C ASN A 7 -6.38 -26.69 -4.95
N LYS A 8 -6.55 -25.39 -4.68
CA LYS A 8 -5.58 -24.37 -5.09
C LYS A 8 -5.10 -23.70 -3.81
N LEU A 9 -3.90 -24.06 -3.38
CA LEU A 9 -3.19 -23.50 -2.24
C LEU A 9 -3.28 -21.96 -2.25
N VAL A 10 -4.12 -21.39 -1.39
CA VAL A 10 -4.24 -19.93 -1.25
C VAL A 10 -3.12 -19.43 -0.32
N SER A 11 -1.88 -19.52 -0.75
CA SER A 11 -0.70 -19.21 0.07
C SER A 11 -0.22 -17.76 -0.06
N PHE A 12 -1.09 -16.74 -0.07
CA PHE A 12 -0.66 -15.32 -0.07
C PHE A 12 -1.62 -14.31 0.58
N ALA A 13 -2.65 -14.76 1.33
CA ALA A 13 -3.49 -13.82 2.08
C ALA A 13 -2.70 -13.25 3.27
N ARG A 14 -2.64 -11.91 3.39
CA ARG A 14 -1.96 -11.22 4.49
C ARG A 14 -2.95 -10.32 5.21
N CYS A 15 -2.98 -10.43 6.53
CA CYS A 15 -3.78 -9.57 7.39
C CYS A 15 -2.93 -8.40 7.88
N PHE A 16 -3.49 -7.20 7.79
CA PHE A 16 -2.88 -5.98 8.31
C PHE A 16 -3.70 -5.47 9.48
N THR A 17 -3.02 -5.02 10.53
CA THR A 17 -3.65 -4.33 11.65
C THR A 17 -4.01 -2.91 11.22
N VAL A 18 -5.28 -2.52 11.40
CA VAL A 18 -5.76 -1.16 11.11
C VAL A 18 -5.60 -0.31 12.37
N GLN A 19 -4.58 0.55 12.40
CA GLN A 19 -4.22 1.36 13.58
C GLN A 19 -3.74 2.77 13.17
N GLY A 20 -3.73 3.69 14.14
CA GLY A 20 -3.20 5.05 13.97
C GLY A 20 -3.90 5.81 12.83
N ASP A 21 -3.11 6.51 12.03
CA ASP A 21 -3.61 7.34 10.92
C ASP A 21 -4.44 6.55 9.90
N LEU A 22 -4.10 5.27 9.67
CA LEU A 22 -4.86 4.42 8.75
C LEU A 22 -6.29 4.19 9.24
N ALA A 23 -6.47 3.95 10.55
CA ALA A 23 -7.79 3.81 11.15
C ALA A 23 -8.59 5.11 11.00
N GLY A 24 -7.98 6.26 11.31
CA GLY A 24 -8.61 7.57 11.15
C GLY A 24 -9.04 7.88 9.71
N VAL A 25 -8.23 7.49 8.71
CA VAL A 25 -8.60 7.61 7.29
C VAL A 25 -9.80 6.71 6.94
N ILE A 26 -9.78 5.45 7.39
CA ILE A 26 -10.88 4.51 7.13
C ILE A 26 -12.18 5.00 7.77
N ASP A 27 -12.14 5.49 9.00
CA ASP A 27 -13.33 5.98 9.67
C ASP A 27 -13.88 7.25 9.01
N ARG A 28 -13.01 8.17 8.57
CA ARG A 28 -13.43 9.32 7.76
C ARG A 28 -14.11 8.90 6.46
N ILE A 29 -13.58 7.88 5.78
CA ILE A 29 -14.20 7.32 4.57
C ILE A 29 -15.57 6.70 4.89
N ARG A 30 -15.68 5.94 5.98
CA ARG A 30 -16.95 5.34 6.43
C ARG A 30 -18.00 6.40 6.75
N VAL A 31 -17.63 7.50 7.40
CA VAL A 31 -18.52 8.62 7.66
C VAL A 31 -19.01 9.24 6.35
N ARG A 32 -18.08 9.57 5.45
CA ARG A 32 -18.43 10.15 4.14
C ARG A 32 -19.36 9.25 3.33
N ARG A 33 -19.15 7.93 3.38
CA ARG A 33 -19.96 6.95 2.64
C ARG A 33 -21.43 6.96 3.04
N ARG A 34 -21.76 7.26 4.30
CA ARG A 34 -23.15 7.34 4.76
C ARG A 34 -23.93 8.49 4.12
N GLY A 35 -23.25 9.47 3.54
CA GLY A 35 -23.87 10.61 2.85
C GLY A 35 -24.18 10.36 1.37
N TYR A 36 -23.73 9.24 0.78
CA TYR A 36 -24.01 8.94 -0.62
C TYR A 36 -25.34 8.22 -0.79
N LYS A 37 -26.05 8.56 -1.87
CA LYS A 37 -27.28 7.88 -2.28
C LYS A 37 -27.02 6.44 -2.73
N VAL A 38 -25.84 6.18 -3.29
CA VAL A 38 -25.44 4.87 -3.80
C VAL A 38 -24.73 4.07 -2.69
N ILE A 39 -25.26 2.89 -2.39
CA ILE A 39 -24.61 1.94 -1.48
C ILE A 39 -23.64 1.08 -2.28
N SER A 40 -22.34 1.31 -2.07
CA SER A 40 -21.27 0.57 -2.74
C SER A 40 -20.55 -0.35 -1.75
N PRO A 41 -20.22 -1.60 -2.13
CA PRO A 41 -19.43 -2.51 -1.28
C PRO A 41 -17.95 -2.10 -1.20
N PHE A 42 -17.49 -1.18 -2.05
CA PHE A 42 -16.09 -0.75 -2.11
C PHE A 42 -15.78 0.32 -1.04
N LEU A 43 -14.53 0.32 -0.56
CA LEU A 43 -14.06 1.32 0.40
C LEU A 43 -13.71 2.65 -0.29
N ILE A 44 -13.01 2.60 -1.42
CA ILE A 44 -12.55 3.79 -2.14
C ILE A 44 -13.59 4.20 -3.17
N LEU A 45 -14.22 5.34 -2.93
CA LEU A 45 -15.33 5.86 -3.72
C LEU A 45 -15.01 7.24 -4.30
N ASN A 46 -15.57 7.53 -5.47
CA ASN A 46 -15.61 8.86 -6.08
C ASN A 46 -16.66 9.76 -5.41
N GLU A 47 -16.82 10.97 -5.93
CA GLU A 47 -17.73 12.00 -5.43
C GLU A 47 -19.21 11.62 -5.61
N ASN A 48 -19.51 10.68 -6.51
CA ASN A 48 -20.86 10.18 -6.76
C ASN A 48 -21.20 8.93 -5.93
N GLY A 49 -20.26 8.42 -5.12
CA GLY A 49 -20.40 7.18 -4.35
C GLY A 49 -20.10 5.90 -5.13
N GLU A 50 -19.58 6.01 -6.36
CA GLU A 50 -19.21 4.88 -7.20
C GLU A 50 -17.78 4.42 -6.91
N ARG A 51 -17.44 3.19 -7.32
CA ARG A 51 -16.09 2.65 -7.10
C ARG A 51 -15.04 3.47 -7.86
N LEU A 52 -13.93 3.81 -7.19
CA LEU A 52 -12.79 4.42 -7.87
C LEU A 52 -11.96 3.33 -8.58
N THR A 53 -11.71 3.50 -9.88
CA THR A 53 -10.86 2.56 -10.64
C THR A 53 -9.38 2.84 -10.38
N ALA A 54 -8.52 1.85 -10.70
CA ALA A 54 -7.08 2.01 -10.55
C ALA A 54 -6.53 3.18 -11.39
N ASP A 55 -7.01 3.34 -12.63
CA ASP A 55 -6.60 4.43 -13.50
C ASP A 55 -7.08 5.79 -12.99
N ALA A 56 -8.31 5.87 -12.47
CA ALA A 56 -8.81 7.10 -11.88
C ALA A 56 -8.01 7.50 -10.62
N LEU A 57 -7.63 6.53 -9.79
CA LEU A 57 -6.76 6.77 -8.64
C LEU A 57 -5.38 7.27 -9.08
N ARG A 58 -4.79 6.66 -10.12
CA ARG A 58 -3.51 7.08 -10.68
C ARG A 58 -3.57 8.50 -11.27
N PHE A 59 -4.62 8.81 -12.02
CA PHE A 59 -4.84 10.13 -12.59
C PHE A 59 -4.96 11.21 -11.50
N ARG A 60 -5.73 10.94 -10.45
CA ARG A 60 -5.84 11.84 -9.29
C ARG A 60 -4.50 12.05 -8.59
N PHE A 61 -3.68 11.00 -8.47
CA PHE A 61 -2.33 11.14 -7.92
C PHE A 61 -1.43 11.98 -8.82
N ASP A 62 -1.43 11.75 -10.13
CA ASP A 62 -0.65 12.54 -11.07
C ASP A 62 -1.05 14.02 -11.00
N ALA A 63 -2.35 14.34 -10.95
CA ALA A 63 -2.84 15.70 -10.76
C ALA A 63 -2.37 16.34 -9.44
N ALA A 64 -2.41 15.58 -8.33
CA ALA A 64 -1.91 16.05 -7.03
C ALA A 64 -0.39 16.28 -7.05
N ARG A 65 0.36 15.46 -7.79
CA ARG A 65 1.81 15.63 -7.96
C ARG A 65 2.14 16.89 -8.76
N GLU A 66 1.46 17.12 -9.88
CA GLU A 66 1.63 18.34 -10.68
C GLU A 66 1.32 19.59 -9.85
N ALA A 67 0.23 19.55 -9.05
CA ALA A 67 -0.12 20.64 -8.14
C ALA A 67 0.93 20.89 -7.04
N ALA A 68 1.68 19.86 -6.64
CA ALA A 68 2.80 19.98 -5.71
C ALA A 68 4.12 20.40 -6.38
N GLY A 69 4.15 20.60 -7.70
CA GLY A 69 5.35 20.99 -8.44
C GLY A 69 6.42 19.89 -8.53
N VAL A 70 6.04 18.62 -8.37
CA VAL A 70 6.99 17.50 -8.39
C VAL A 70 7.00 16.84 -9.77
N SER A 71 8.19 16.67 -10.35
CA SER A 71 8.32 15.99 -11.65
C SER A 71 7.94 14.52 -11.56
N LYS A 72 7.32 14.00 -12.62
CA LYS A 72 6.99 12.58 -12.77
C LYS A 72 8.20 11.65 -12.72
N GLN A 73 9.38 12.15 -13.07
CA GLN A 73 10.62 11.36 -13.04
C GLN A 73 11.10 11.17 -11.60
N ASP A 74 10.80 12.12 -10.71
CA ASP A 74 11.24 12.12 -9.32
C ASP A 74 10.31 11.33 -8.42
N PHE A 75 8.99 11.40 -8.69
CA PHE A 75 8.00 10.74 -7.87
C PHE A 75 6.83 10.16 -8.67
N GLN A 76 6.67 8.84 -8.58
CA GLN A 76 5.60 8.09 -9.23
C GLN A 76 4.72 7.39 -8.21
N PHE A 77 3.48 7.08 -8.58
CA PHE A 77 2.52 6.46 -7.67
C PHE A 77 3.03 5.14 -7.07
N ARG A 78 3.74 4.32 -7.85
CA ARG A 78 4.37 3.08 -7.40
C ARG A 78 5.46 3.27 -6.34
N ASP A 79 6.03 4.47 -6.25
CA ASP A 79 7.09 4.77 -5.30
C ASP A 79 6.58 4.84 -3.88
N LEU A 80 5.28 5.07 -3.66
CA LEU A 80 4.65 4.94 -2.34
C LEU A 80 4.87 3.55 -1.74
N ARG A 81 4.76 2.50 -2.55
CA ARG A 81 5.01 1.11 -2.12
C ARG A 81 6.48 0.87 -1.80
N ALA A 82 7.38 1.39 -2.63
CA ALA A 82 8.83 1.30 -2.39
C ALA A 82 9.23 2.04 -1.09
N LYS A 83 8.67 3.24 -0.87
CA LYS A 83 8.88 4.00 0.37
C LYS A 83 8.36 3.26 1.59
N ALA A 84 7.13 2.73 1.54
CA ALA A 84 6.56 1.95 2.64
C ALA A 84 7.42 0.73 3.01
N GLY A 85 7.93 0.00 2.00
CA GLY A 85 8.85 -1.11 2.22
C GLY A 85 10.18 -0.67 2.84
N THR A 86 10.75 0.44 2.36
CA THR A 86 11.99 1.00 2.90
C THR A 86 11.83 1.43 4.37
N ASP A 87 10.73 2.11 4.70
CA ASP A 87 10.46 2.56 6.08
C ASP A 87 10.23 1.40 7.04
N LYS A 88 9.66 0.30 6.53
CA LYS A 88 9.47 -0.91 7.32
C LYS A 88 10.78 -1.63 7.56
N GLU A 89 11.65 -1.69 6.54
CA GLU A 89 12.97 -2.31 6.64
C GLU A 89 13.86 -1.56 7.64
N GLU A 90 13.87 -0.23 7.58
CA GLU A 90 14.65 0.61 8.48
C GLU A 90 14.25 0.42 9.95
N ARG A 91 12.95 0.21 10.22
CA ARG A 91 12.43 0.08 11.60
C ARG A 91 12.38 -1.35 12.14
N TYR A 92 12.14 -2.34 11.27
CA TYR A 92 11.80 -3.71 11.68
C TYR A 92 12.53 -4.80 10.88
N GLY A 93 13.43 -4.42 9.97
CA GLY A 93 14.26 -5.33 9.18
C GLY A 93 13.62 -5.87 7.89
N MET A 94 14.45 -6.55 7.10
CA MET A 94 14.12 -7.01 5.74
C MET A 94 12.96 -8.01 5.70
N ALA A 95 12.89 -8.94 6.67
CA ALA A 95 11.82 -9.93 6.75
C ALA A 95 10.44 -9.25 6.94
N ALA A 96 10.34 -8.27 7.84
CA ALA A 96 9.11 -7.52 8.06
C ALA A 96 8.70 -6.70 6.82
N ALA A 97 9.67 -6.14 6.08
CA ALA A 97 9.42 -5.45 4.82
C ALA A 97 8.94 -6.41 3.71
N LYS A 98 9.52 -7.62 3.62
CA LYS A 98 9.09 -8.67 2.70
C LYS A 98 7.63 -9.06 2.95
N ASP A 99 7.27 -9.26 4.21
CA ASP A 99 5.90 -9.62 4.58
C ASP A 99 4.92 -8.49 4.26
N GLN A 100 5.26 -7.23 4.55
CA GLN A 100 4.39 -6.10 4.20
C GLN A 100 4.21 -5.93 2.69
N LEU A 101 5.27 -6.07 1.90
CA LEU A 101 5.17 -5.97 0.45
C LEU A 101 4.50 -7.20 -0.15
N GLY A 102 4.65 -8.34 0.50
CA GLY A 102 4.04 -9.58 0.10
C GLY A 102 4.80 -10.35 -0.96
N HIS A 103 6.12 -10.19 -1.01
CA HIS A 103 6.98 -10.94 -1.92
C HIS A 103 7.30 -12.34 -1.37
N SER A 104 7.51 -13.30 -2.27
CA SER A 104 7.93 -14.66 -1.92
C SER A 104 9.40 -14.73 -1.47
N ASP A 105 10.26 -13.87 -2.03
CA ASP A 105 11.70 -13.82 -1.80
C ASP A 105 12.14 -12.42 -1.31
N GLU A 106 13.10 -12.37 -0.39
CA GLU A 106 13.74 -11.15 0.10
C GLU A 106 14.53 -10.43 -1.00
N LYS A 107 15.11 -11.16 -1.96
CA LYS A 107 15.80 -10.54 -3.12
C LYS A 107 14.87 -9.64 -3.93
N MET A 108 13.58 -10.00 -4.04
CA MET A 108 12.58 -9.17 -4.70
C MET A 108 12.30 -7.89 -3.90
N THR A 109 12.32 -7.98 -2.56
CA THR A 109 12.13 -6.84 -1.66
C THR A 109 13.31 -5.87 -1.69
N GLN A 110 14.55 -6.36 -1.85
CA GLN A 110 15.73 -5.50 -2.00
C GLN A 110 15.59 -4.50 -3.16
N ARG A 111 14.89 -4.86 -4.25
CA ARG A 111 14.62 -3.93 -5.36
C ARG A 111 13.70 -2.77 -4.96
N TYR A 112 12.83 -2.98 -3.98
CA TYR A 112 11.87 -1.99 -3.48
C TYR A 112 12.40 -1.20 -2.29
N VAL A 113 13.32 -1.77 -1.50
CA VAL A 113 14.03 -1.06 -0.44
C VAL A 113 15.08 -0.16 -1.07
N ARG A 114 14.78 1.15 -1.11
CA ARG A 114 15.69 2.14 -1.69
C ARG A 114 16.70 2.54 -0.62
N HIS A 115 17.94 2.07 -0.71
CA HIS A 115 19.07 2.52 0.12
C HIS A 115 19.51 3.97 -0.23
N ARG A 116 18.56 4.91 -0.34
CA ARG A 116 18.82 6.31 -0.73
C ARG A 116 19.26 7.21 0.43
N LYS A 117 19.16 6.74 1.68
CA LYS A 117 19.76 7.40 2.85
C LYS A 117 20.84 6.45 3.40
N GLY A 118 22.03 6.98 3.66
CA GLY A 118 23.13 6.21 4.24
C GLY A 118 22.65 5.43 5.47
N LYS A 119 23.02 4.15 5.57
CA LYS A 119 22.67 3.34 6.74
C LYS A 119 23.22 4.04 7.98
N LEU A 120 22.39 4.23 9.00
CA LEU A 120 22.84 4.69 10.30
C LEU A 120 23.65 3.54 10.91
N VAL A 121 24.97 3.58 10.76
CA VAL A 121 25.87 2.54 11.29
C VAL A 121 26.39 3.04 12.63
N THR A 122 26.11 2.31 13.70
CA THR A 122 26.73 2.57 15.01
C THR A 122 28.19 2.10 14.98
N PRO A 123 29.15 2.88 15.50
CA PRO A 123 30.55 2.47 15.53
C PRO A 123 30.73 1.19 16.36
N THR A 124 31.59 0.29 15.91
CA THR A 124 32.08 -0.83 16.72
C THR A 124 33.23 -0.35 17.60
N ARG A 125 32.88 0.40 18.66
CA ARG A 125 33.60 0.63 19.94
C ARG A 125 33.00 1.85 20.63
#